data_AF-A0A0L0AER0-F1
#
_entry.id   AF-A0A0L0AER0-F1
#
_cell.length_a   1.000
_cell.length_b   1.000
_cell.length_c   1.000
_cell.angle_alpha   90.00
_cell.angle_beta   90.00
_cell.angle_gamma   90.00
#
_symmetry.space_group_name_H-M   'P 1'
#
loop_
_entity.id
_entity.type
_entity.pdbx_description
1 polymer ?
#
loop_
_entity_poly.entity_id
_entity_poly.type
_entity_poly.pdbx_seq_one_letter_code
_entity_poly.pdbx_strand_id
1 'polypeptide(L)'
;MKLHIAAAALAGMIGSVTAMAVPMVYGQGSQSCGEYVAATDRARNGDQSAVYPFTVWMSGYVSYASAVSGVEYFTGLDNKGVQLSMENYCRRHPLDRFVSAVTNLMTEIIDRDS
;
A
#
# COMPACT_ATOMS: atom_id res chain seq x y z
N MET A 1 13.34 -24.35 -58.22
CA MET A 1 14.47 -23.78 -57.45
C MET A 1 13.99 -22.45 -56.86
N LYS A 2 13.12 -22.46 -55.85
CA LYS A 2 13.46 -22.22 -54.42
C LYS A 2 14.43 -21.05 -54.23
N LEU A 3 13.96 -19.82 -54.48
CA LEU A 3 14.61 -18.59 -54.02
C LEU A 3 13.88 -18.18 -52.74
N HIS A 4 14.52 -18.46 -51.60
CA HIS A 4 13.92 -18.40 -50.29
C HIS A 4 13.77 -16.96 -49.80
N ILE A 5 12.56 -16.68 -49.31
CA ILE A 5 12.13 -15.55 -48.49
C ILE A 5 13.08 -15.47 -47.28
N ALA A 6 14.20 -14.75 -47.40
CA ALA A 6 15.19 -14.63 -46.32
C ALA A 6 15.37 -13.20 -45.81
N ALA A 7 14.71 -12.20 -46.39
CA ALA A 7 14.93 -10.80 -46.03
C ALA A 7 13.93 -10.23 -45.01
N ALA A 8 12.83 -10.92 -44.70
CA ALA A 8 11.78 -10.38 -43.83
C ALA A 8 11.89 -10.78 -42.34
N ALA A 9 12.91 -11.55 -41.95
CA ALA A 9 13.02 -12.08 -40.59
C ALA A 9 13.92 -11.25 -39.64
N LEU A 10 14.63 -10.21 -40.14
CA LEU A 10 15.63 -9.51 -39.32
C LEU A 10 15.13 -8.21 -38.64
N ALA A 11 13.88 -7.79 -38.89
CA ALA A 11 13.32 -6.55 -38.32
C ALA A 11 12.39 -6.77 -37.11
N GLY A 12 12.34 -7.98 -36.55
CA GLY A 12 11.42 -8.37 -35.48
C GLY A 12 11.91 -8.21 -34.05
N MET A 13 13.12 -7.67 -33.82
CA MET A 13 13.63 -7.40 -32.47
C MET A 13 13.24 -5.99 -31.99
N ILE A 14 11.95 -5.67 -32.05
CA ILE A 14 11.42 -4.51 -31.35
C ILE A 14 11.35 -4.92 -29.87
N GLY A 15 12.21 -4.32 -29.06
CA GLY A 15 12.41 -4.65 -27.67
C GLY A 15 11.10 -4.70 -26.89
N SER A 16 10.99 -5.68 -26.01
CA SER A 16 9.96 -5.72 -24.98
C SER A 16 10.16 -4.52 -24.06
N VAL A 17 9.51 -3.40 -24.38
CA VAL A 17 9.32 -2.32 -23.41
C VAL A 17 8.51 -2.95 -22.29
N THR A 18 9.11 -3.07 -21.11
CA THR A 18 8.37 -3.47 -19.92
C THR A 18 7.26 -2.45 -19.75
N ALA A 19 6.01 -2.87 -19.91
CA ALA A 19 4.88 -2.03 -19.56
C ALA A 19 4.98 -1.79 -18.06
N MET A 20 5.42 -0.60 -17.66
CA MET A 20 5.39 -0.17 -16.27
C MET A 20 3.93 0.07 -15.90
N ALA A 21 3.22 -1.01 -15.60
CA ALA A 21 1.89 -0.92 -15.04
C ALA A 21 2.02 -0.34 -13.63
N VAL A 22 1.41 0.82 -13.39
CA VAL A 22 1.23 1.30 -12.02
C VAL A 22 0.27 0.32 -11.35
N PRO A 23 0.67 -0.37 -10.28
CA PRO A 23 -0.22 -1.30 -9.59
C PRO A 23 -1.44 -0.53 -9.11
N MET A 24 -2.63 -0.98 -9.53
CA MET A 24 -3.88 -0.41 -9.03
C MET A 24 -4.12 -0.91 -7.61
N VAL A 25 -4.03 0.00 -6.65
CA VAL A 25 -4.43 -0.28 -5.27
C VAL A 25 -5.95 -0.14 -5.19
N TYR A 26 -6.64 -1.25 -4.95
CA TYR A 26 -8.08 -1.26 -4.71
C TYR A 26 -8.38 -1.26 -3.20
N GLY A 27 -9.53 -0.71 -2.84
CA GLY A 27 -10.00 -0.63 -1.45
C GLY A 27 -9.43 0.56 -0.68
N GLN A 28 -9.37 0.43 0.65
CA GLN A 28 -9.07 1.56 1.54
C GLN A 28 -7.65 2.10 1.39
N GLY A 29 -6.70 1.31 0.89
CA GLY A 29 -5.34 1.78 0.62
C GLY A 29 -5.25 2.90 -0.40
N SER A 30 -6.16 2.95 -1.38
CA SER A 30 -6.19 4.04 -2.36
C SER A 30 -7.00 5.24 -1.91
N GLN A 31 -7.70 5.18 -0.78
CA GLN A 31 -8.31 6.36 -0.19
C GLN A 31 -7.26 7.33 0.33
N SER A 32 -7.65 8.60 0.48
CA SER A 32 -6.78 9.62 1.04
C SER A 32 -6.64 9.49 2.55
N CYS A 33 -5.54 9.98 3.09
CA CYS A 33 -5.36 10.15 4.52
C CYS A 33 -6.46 11.05 5.14
N GLY A 34 -6.96 12.05 4.40
CA GLY A 34 -8.11 12.86 4.81
C GLY A 34 -9.39 12.03 5.03
N GLU A 35 -9.65 11.03 4.19
CA GLU A 35 -10.79 10.11 4.36
C GLU A 35 -10.62 9.21 5.60
N TYR A 36 -9.40 8.73 5.86
CA TYR A 36 -9.10 8.01 7.09
C TYR A 36 -9.31 8.89 8.33
N VAL A 37 -8.82 10.14 8.31
CA VAL A 37 -9.02 11.09 9.41
C VAL A 37 -10.51 11.33 9.66
N ALA A 38 -11.29 11.57 8.60
CA ALA A 38 -12.74 11.73 8.72
C ALA A 38 -13.40 10.47 9.32
N ALA A 39 -12.94 9.27 8.95
CA ALA A 39 -13.40 8.03 9.55
C ALA A 39 -13.05 7.90 11.04
N THR A 40 -11.83 8.30 11.45
CA THR A 40 -11.44 8.34 12.87
C THR A 40 -12.28 9.33 13.68
N ASP A 41 -12.61 10.49 13.10
CA ASP A 41 -13.45 11.49 13.75
C ASP A 41 -14.90 10.99 13.91
N ARG A 42 -15.43 10.29 12.89
CA ARG A 42 -16.73 9.60 13.03
C ARG A 42 -16.70 8.51 14.10
N ALA A 43 -15.62 7.73 14.17
CA ALA A 43 -15.45 6.70 15.20
C ALA A 43 -15.46 7.30 16.61
N ARG A 44 -14.78 8.44 16.83
CA ARG A 44 -14.83 9.17 18.12
C ARG A 44 -16.23 9.63 18.49
N ASN A 45 -17.06 9.93 17.50
CA ASN A 45 -18.46 10.30 17.68
C ASN A 45 -19.41 9.08 17.77
N GLY A 46 -18.87 7.88 17.91
CA GLY A 46 -19.64 6.64 18.14
C GLY A 46 -19.79 5.74 16.91
N ASP A 47 -19.44 6.19 15.71
CA ASP A 47 -19.51 5.39 14.49
C ASP A 47 -18.21 4.61 14.24
N GLN A 48 -17.99 3.58 15.04
CA GLN A 48 -16.81 2.69 14.91
C GLN A 48 -16.78 1.96 13.56
N SER A 49 -17.91 1.84 12.87
CA SER A 49 -18.00 1.19 11.56
C SER A 49 -17.26 1.97 10.48
N ALA A 50 -17.10 3.29 10.63
CA ALA A 50 -16.40 4.12 9.68
C ALA A 50 -14.91 3.78 9.53
N VAL A 51 -14.24 3.44 10.64
CA VAL A 51 -12.78 3.16 10.65
C VAL A 51 -12.47 1.69 10.39
N TYR A 52 -13.42 0.80 10.66
CA TYR A 52 -13.24 -0.66 10.52
C TYR A 52 -12.71 -1.09 9.14
N PRO A 53 -13.20 -0.57 8.00
CA PRO A 53 -12.67 -0.93 6.69
C PRO A 53 -11.19 -0.62 6.52
N PHE A 54 -10.72 0.52 7.06
CA PHE A 54 -9.31 0.92 6.99
C PHE A 54 -8.45 -0.02 7.82
N THR A 55 -8.91 -0.36 9.03
CA THR A 55 -8.23 -1.31 9.91
C THR A 55 -8.09 -2.68 9.27
N VAL A 56 -9.19 -3.24 8.72
CA VAL A 56 -9.16 -4.55 8.04
C VAL A 56 -8.22 -4.54 6.85
N TRP A 57 -8.29 -3.50 6.02
CA TRP A 57 -7.42 -3.37 4.85
C TRP A 57 -5.95 -3.28 5.26
N MET A 58 -5.62 -2.46 6.26
CA MET A 58 -4.27 -2.32 6.80
C MET A 58 -3.74 -3.63 7.36
N SER A 59 -4.53 -4.32 8.19
CA SER A 59 -4.12 -5.62 8.77
C SER A 59 -3.80 -6.64 7.66
N GLY A 60 -4.63 -6.73 6.63
CA GLY A 60 -4.38 -7.61 5.49
C GLY A 60 -3.12 -7.24 4.71
N TYR A 61 -2.93 -5.96 4.42
CA TYR A 61 -1.75 -5.46 3.72
C TYR A 61 -0.45 -5.75 4.49
N VAL A 62 -0.42 -5.47 5.79
CA VAL A 62 0.75 -5.72 6.64
C VAL A 62 1.01 -7.22 6.79
N SER A 63 -0.03 -8.05 6.91
CA SER A 63 0.12 -9.51 6.96
C SER A 63 0.78 -10.06 5.69
N TYR A 64 0.37 -9.56 4.52
CA TYR A 64 1.00 -9.92 3.25
C TYR A 64 2.45 -9.42 3.18
N ALA A 65 2.71 -8.19 3.59
CA ALA A 65 4.07 -7.62 3.63
C ALA A 65 4.98 -8.45 4.55
N SER A 66 4.50 -8.86 5.73
CA SER A 66 5.24 -9.73 6.64
C SER A 66 5.57 -11.08 5.97
N ALA A 67 4.58 -11.70 5.33
CA ALA A 67 4.76 -12.99 4.67
C ALA A 67 5.79 -12.94 3.51
N VAL A 68 5.83 -11.84 2.75
CA VAL A 68 6.75 -11.67 1.61
C VAL A 68 8.15 -11.29 2.06
N SER A 69 8.28 -10.44 3.08
CA SER A 69 9.58 -9.91 3.52
C SER A 69 10.26 -10.76 4.61
N GLY A 70 9.51 -11.60 5.33
CA GLY A 70 10.00 -12.32 6.50
C GLY A 70 10.18 -11.44 7.75
N VAL A 71 9.77 -10.17 7.69
CA VAL A 71 9.80 -9.21 8.81
C VAL A 71 8.42 -9.12 9.43
N GLU A 72 8.30 -9.28 10.75
CA GLU A 72 7.01 -9.10 11.42
C GLU A 72 6.85 -7.66 11.92
N TYR A 73 6.21 -6.82 11.10
CA TYR A 73 6.14 -5.37 11.33
C TYR A 73 5.42 -4.95 12.61
N PHE A 74 4.35 -5.64 13.01
CA PHE A 74 3.51 -5.20 14.13
C PHE A 74 3.65 -6.09 15.39
N THR A 75 4.75 -6.85 15.51
CA THR A 75 5.02 -7.63 16.73
C THR A 75 5.09 -6.71 17.95
N GLY A 76 4.33 -7.04 18.99
CA GLY A 76 4.39 -6.32 20.27
C GLY A 76 3.76 -4.92 20.25
N LEU A 77 3.11 -4.52 19.15
CA LEU A 77 2.41 -3.24 19.06
C LEU A 77 0.93 -3.40 19.42
N ASP A 78 0.42 -2.46 20.23
CA ASP A 78 -1.01 -2.30 20.48
C ASP A 78 -1.68 -1.71 19.22
N ASN A 79 -2.80 -2.32 18.81
CA ASN A 79 -3.67 -1.82 17.75
C ASN A 79 -4.04 -0.34 17.91
N LYS A 80 -4.27 0.14 19.15
CA LYS A 80 -4.56 1.56 19.39
C LYS A 80 -3.35 2.43 19.12
N GLY A 81 -2.15 1.96 19.45
CA GLY A 81 -0.89 2.66 19.16
C GLY A 81 -0.68 2.80 17.65
N VAL A 82 -0.85 1.71 16.90
CA VAL A 82 -0.80 1.71 15.43
C VAL A 82 -1.82 2.68 14.85
N GLN A 83 -3.07 2.62 15.32
CA GLN A 83 -4.14 3.50 14.85
C GLN A 83 -3.82 4.98 15.14
N LEU A 84 -3.29 5.30 16.32
CA LEU A 84 -2.90 6.65 16.69
C LEU A 84 -1.73 7.16 15.84
N SER A 85 -0.71 6.33 15.58
CA SER A 85 0.41 6.69 14.70
C SER A 85 -0.06 6.98 13.27
N MET A 86 -0.93 6.12 12.73
CA MET A 86 -1.56 6.31 11.43
C MET A 86 -2.34 7.62 11.37
N GLU A 87 -3.14 7.92 12.39
CA GLU A 87 -3.93 9.14 12.44
C GLU A 87 -3.04 10.38 12.52
N ASN A 88 -1.99 10.35 13.34
CA ASN A 88 -1.03 11.44 13.47
C ASN A 88 -0.32 11.73 12.14
N TYR A 89 0.11 10.69 11.42
CA TYR A 89 0.67 10.85 10.08
C TYR A 89 -0.37 11.47 9.14
N CYS A 90 -1.57 10.87 9.05
CA CYS A 90 -2.57 11.31 8.09
C CYS A 90 -3.11 12.71 8.35
N ARG A 91 -3.13 13.20 9.60
CA ARG A 91 -3.45 14.60 9.91
C ARG A 91 -2.42 15.59 9.38
N ARG A 92 -1.14 15.20 9.32
CA ARG A 92 -0.07 16.04 8.76
C ARG A 92 0.01 15.96 7.24
N HIS A 93 -0.46 14.85 6.66
CA HIS A 93 -0.37 14.56 5.23
C HIS A 93 -1.73 14.18 4.62
N PRO A 94 -2.74 15.07 4.65
CA PRO A 94 -4.12 14.71 4.31
C PRO A 94 -4.33 14.28 2.85
N LEU A 95 -3.44 14.69 1.94
CA LEU A 95 -3.50 14.37 0.51
C LEU A 95 -2.79 13.07 0.14
N ASP A 96 -2.01 12.49 1.05
CA ASP A 96 -1.33 11.23 0.82
C ASP A 96 -2.35 10.09 0.72
N ARG A 97 -2.00 9.03 0.00
CA ARG A 97 -2.79 7.80 -0.01
C ARG A 97 -2.60 7.08 1.32
N PHE A 98 -3.67 6.44 1.80
CA PHE A 98 -3.63 5.69 3.05
C PHE A 98 -2.57 4.58 3.02
N VAL A 99 -2.38 3.89 1.88
CA VAL A 99 -1.30 2.91 1.72
C VAL A 99 0.09 3.52 1.95
N SER A 100 0.34 4.75 1.50
CA SER A 100 1.62 5.42 1.71
C SER A 100 1.89 5.66 3.19
N ALA A 101 0.86 6.04 3.96
CA ALA A 101 0.96 6.16 5.41
C ALA A 101 1.26 4.81 6.08
N VAL A 102 0.61 3.71 5.66
CA VAL A 102 0.89 2.37 6.20
C VAL A 102 2.33 1.94 5.88
N THR A 103 2.80 2.16 4.66
CA THR A 103 4.18 1.86 4.27
C THR A 103 5.19 2.67 5.09
N ASN A 104 4.96 3.96 5.29
CA ASN A 104 5.83 4.79 6.14
C ASN A 104 5.87 4.30 7.58
N LEU A 105 4.73 3.90 8.16
CA LEU A 105 4.69 3.35 9.50
C LEU A 105 5.48 2.03 9.62
N MET A 106 5.37 1.15 8.62
CA MET A 106 6.14 -0.08 8.56
C MET A 106 7.65 0.19 8.53
N THR A 107 8.09 1.18 7.74
CA THR A 107 9.51 1.61 7.70
C THR A 107 9.96 2.18 9.04
N GLU A 108 9.16 3.06 9.66
CA GLU A 108 9.47 3.65 10.97
C GLU A 108 9.66 2.59 12.06
N ILE A 109 8.86 1.51 12.03
CA ILE A 109 8.96 0.43 13.00
C ILE A 109 10.25 -0.39 12.81
N ILE A 110 10.59 -0.72 11.55
CA ILE A 110 11.88 -1.39 11.27
C ILE A 110 13.05 -0.55 11.79
N ASP A 111 13.03 0.76 11.53
CA ASP A 111 14.11 1.66 11.92
C ASP A 111 14.24 1.79 13.45
N ARG A 112 13.14 1.63 14.21
CA ARG A 112 13.17 1.66 15.68
C ARG A 112 13.74 0.37 16.28
N ASP A 113 13.50 -0.76 15.63
CA ASP A 113 13.81 -2.09 16.17
C ASP A 113 15.18 -2.63 15.67
N SER A 114 15.94 -1.83 14.90
CA SER A 114 17.30 -2.12 14.41
C SER A 114 18.40 -1.45 15.22
#